data_AF-A0A5J4DQF4-F1
#
_entry.id   AF-A0A5J4DQF4-F1
#
_cell.length_a   1.000
_cell.length_b   1.000
_cell.length_c   1.000
_cell.angle_alpha   90.00
_cell.angle_beta   90.00
_cell.angle_gamma   90.00
#
_symmetry.space_group_name_H-M   'P 1'
#
loop_
_entity.id
_entity.type
_entity.pdbx_description
1 polymer ?
#
loop_
_entity_poly.entity_id
_entity_poly.type
_entity_poly.pdbx_seq_one_letter_code
_entity_poly.pdbx_strand_id
1 'polypeptide(L)'
;MEHAYVLINCDTGFEESIIEQLKKIHDVKAVQGTLGVYDIIAEIESQKPEKLREAIIGDIRKLIHVKSTLTLMGIGGIDTGEKMAELIPDIIPEEKKPLEGPAGMDDEEYDNDYDDEYDEKTK
;
A
#
# COMPACT_ATOMS: atom_id res chain seq x y z
N MET A 1 -2.25 17.89 -13.42
CA MET A 1 -1.06 17.11 -13.02
C MET A 1 -1.57 15.71 -12.80
N GLU A 2 -0.93 14.73 -13.42
CA GLU A 2 -1.34 13.34 -13.34
C GLU A 2 -0.48 12.63 -12.29
N HIS A 3 -1.11 11.79 -11.48
CA HIS A 3 -0.44 11.01 -10.44
C HIS A 3 -0.62 9.52 -10.74
N ALA A 4 0.35 8.71 -10.36
CA ALA A 4 0.17 7.28 -10.24
C ALA A 4 0.97 6.73 -9.07
N TYR A 5 0.50 5.60 -8.55
CA TYR A 5 1.19 4.84 -7.52
C TYR A 5 1.59 3.50 -8.12
N VAL A 6 2.88 3.17 -8.02
CA VAL A 6 3.43 1.93 -8.51
C VAL A 6 3.83 1.08 -7.33
N LEU A 7 3.16 -0.06 -7.17
CA LEU A 7 3.52 -1.08 -6.21
C LEU A 7 4.45 -2.06 -6.89
N ILE A 8 5.56 -2.41 -6.25
CA ILE A 8 6.67 -3.14 -6.85
C ILE A 8 6.99 -4.35 -5.98
N ASN A 9 7.14 -5.50 -6.62
CA ASN A 9 7.81 -6.66 -6.03
C ASN A 9 9.20 -6.83 -6.64
N CYS A 10 10.14 -7.28 -5.82
CA CYS A 10 11.53 -7.45 -6.24
C CYS A 10 12.18 -8.75 -5.73
N ASP A 11 13.44 -8.96 -6.10
CA ASP A 11 14.26 -9.99 -5.48
C ASP A 11 14.58 -9.61 -4.03
N THR A 12 14.46 -10.59 -3.12
CA THR A 12 14.76 -10.40 -1.71
C THR A 12 16.18 -9.89 -1.50
N GLY A 13 16.33 -8.84 -0.71
CA GLY A 13 17.61 -8.21 -0.41
C GLY A 13 18.02 -7.10 -1.39
N PHE A 14 17.20 -6.80 -2.42
CA PHE A 14 17.45 -5.71 -3.37
C PHE A 14 16.54 -4.50 -3.16
N GLU A 15 15.70 -4.51 -2.14
CA GLU A 15 14.70 -3.47 -1.85
C GLU A 15 15.37 -2.09 -1.75
N GLU A 16 16.42 -1.98 -0.94
CA GLU A 16 17.15 -0.73 -0.70
C GLU A 16 17.80 -0.18 -1.99
N SER A 17 18.45 -1.05 -2.77
CA SER A 17 19.09 -0.68 -4.03
C SER A 17 18.08 -0.17 -5.07
N ILE A 18 16.91 -0.80 -5.14
CA ILE A 18 15.83 -0.35 -6.03
C ILE A 18 15.29 1.00 -5.56
N ILE A 19 15.07 1.18 -4.25
CA ILE A 19 14.61 2.46 -3.68
C ILE A 19 15.58 3.60 -4.03
N GLU A 20 16.89 3.38 -3.91
CA GLU A 20 17.90 4.37 -4.28
C GLU A 20 17.88 4.71 -5.78
N GLN A 21 17.63 3.73 -6.64
CA GLN A 21 17.50 3.96 -8.09
C GLN A 21 16.23 4.73 -8.42
N LEU A 22 15.10 4.37 -7.80
CA LEU A 22 13.81 5.06 -8.00
C LEU A 22 13.89 6.53 -7.59
N LYS A 23 14.57 6.85 -6.49
CA LYS A 23 14.79 8.24 -6.03
C LYS A 23 15.57 9.10 -7.02
N LYS A 24 16.29 8.51 -7.98
CA LYS A 24 17.04 9.24 -9.03
C LYS A 24 16.19 9.54 -10.26
N ILE A 25 15.01 8.93 -10.39
CA ILE A 25 14.10 9.15 -11.51
C ILE A 25 13.35 10.47 -11.28
N HIS A 26 13.41 11.39 -12.26
CA HIS A 26 12.86 12.74 -12.13
C HIS A 26 11.36 12.79 -11.77
N ASP A 27 10.57 11.90 -12.38
CA ASP A 27 9.11 11.91 -12.21
C ASP A 27 8.65 11.20 -10.91
N VAL A 28 9.58 10.62 -10.15
CA VAL A 28 9.28 9.95 -8.88
C VAL A 28 9.28 10.96 -7.73
N LYS A 29 8.12 11.14 -7.10
CA LYS A 29 7.91 12.12 -6.03
C LYS A 29 8.28 11.58 -4.66
N ALA A 30 7.93 10.33 -4.40
CA ALA A 30 8.18 9.65 -3.13
C ALA A 30 8.36 8.15 -3.37
N VAL A 31 9.16 7.50 -2.51
CA VAL A 31 9.40 6.06 -2.54
C VAL A 31 9.54 5.56 -1.12
N GLN A 32 8.90 4.44 -0.82
CA GLN A 32 8.92 3.83 0.50
C GLN A 32 8.95 2.30 0.38
N GLY A 33 9.79 1.66 1.18
CA GLY A 33 9.72 0.20 1.38
C GLY A 33 8.53 -0.15 2.28
N THR A 34 7.85 -1.24 1.97
CA THR A 34 6.62 -1.66 2.65
C THR A 34 6.75 -3.05 3.26
N LEU A 35 6.04 -3.29 4.35
CA LEU A 35 5.82 -4.63 4.89
C LEU A 35 4.43 -5.08 4.45
N GLY A 36 4.36 -6.02 3.51
CA GLY A 36 3.10 -6.50 2.96
C GLY A 36 3.30 -7.39 1.73
N VAL A 37 2.27 -7.48 0.89
CA VAL A 37 2.32 -8.27 -0.36
C VAL A 37 3.18 -7.61 -1.46
N TYR A 38 3.53 -6.34 -1.27
CA TYR A 38 4.47 -5.59 -2.11
C TYR A 38 5.65 -5.14 -1.25
N ASP A 39 6.81 -5.01 -1.88
CA ASP A 39 8.06 -4.68 -1.20
C ASP A 39 8.29 -3.16 -1.20
N ILE A 40 7.85 -2.46 -2.25
CA ILE A 40 8.07 -1.02 -2.45
C ILE A 40 6.81 -0.37 -3.03
N ILE A 41 6.53 0.86 -2.61
CA ILE A 41 5.59 1.77 -3.26
C ILE A 41 6.33 3.03 -3.75
N ALA A 42 6.03 3.45 -4.98
CA ALA A 42 6.54 4.68 -5.57
C ALA A 42 5.38 5.57 -6.05
N GLU A 43 5.39 6.83 -5.63
CA GLU A 43 4.50 7.88 -6.13
C GLU A 43 5.17 8.58 -7.30
N ILE A 44 4.45 8.67 -8.42
CA ILE A 44 4.93 9.28 -9.66
C ILE A 44 3.99 10.42 -10.02
N GLU A 45 4.56 11.58 -10.35
CA GLU A 45 3.82 12.77 -10.71
C GLU A 45 4.40 13.35 -12.00
N SER A 46 3.54 13.62 -12.98
CA SER A 46 3.97 14.28 -14.21
C SER A 46 2.91 15.22 -14.78
N GLN A 47 3.35 16.18 -15.58
CA GLN A 47 2.44 17.10 -16.27
C GLN A 47 1.71 16.44 -17.45
N LYS A 48 2.21 15.30 -17.94
CA LYS A 48 1.69 14.61 -19.12
C LYS A 48 1.53 13.11 -18.85
N PRO A 49 0.41 12.49 -19.23
CA PRO A 49 0.17 11.07 -19.00
C PRO A 49 1.15 10.16 -19.77
N GLU A 50 1.71 10.64 -20.88
CA GLU A 50 2.73 9.91 -21.66
C GLU A 50 4.03 9.78 -20.88
N LYS A 51 4.44 10.83 -20.15
CA LYS A 51 5.66 10.83 -19.32
C LYS A 51 5.53 9.87 -18.15
N LEU A 52 4.35 9.80 -17.56
CA LEU A 52 4.04 8.83 -16.52
C LEU A 52 4.19 7.39 -17.03
N ARG A 53 3.66 7.08 -18.22
CA ARG A 53 3.85 5.76 -18.85
C ARG A 53 5.31 5.47 -19.18
N GLU A 54 6.04 6.47 -19.67
CA GLU A 54 7.46 6.37 -19.99
C GLU A 54 8.28 6.05 -18.72
N ALA A 55 8.07 6.76 -17.61
CA ALA A 55 8.74 6.47 -16.35
C ALA A 55 8.46 5.04 -15.87
N ILE A 56 7.20 4.58 -15.95
CA ILE A 56 6.82 3.24 -15.46
C ILE A 56 7.40 2.13 -16.34
N ILE A 57 7.16 2.18 -17.66
CA ILE A 57 7.53 1.11 -18.59
C ILE A 57 9.01 1.21 -18.98
N GLY A 58 9.49 2.43 -19.14
CA GLY A 58 10.82 2.76 -19.64
C GLY A 58 11.90 2.66 -18.58
N ASP A 59 11.61 3.10 -17.35
CA ASP A 59 12.61 3.21 -16.29
C ASP A 59 12.34 2.17 -15.19
N ILE A 60 11.18 2.21 -14.52
CA ILE A 60 10.89 1.39 -13.33
C ILE A 60 10.86 -0.10 -13.65
N ARG A 61 10.09 -0.52 -14.66
CA ARG A 61 9.97 -1.95 -15.03
C ARG A 61 11.25 -2.56 -15.62
N LYS A 62 12.24 -1.73 -15.94
CA LYS A 62 13.54 -2.18 -16.46
C LYS A 62 14.63 -2.22 -15.41
N LEU A 63 14.38 -1.74 -14.20
CA LEU A 63 15.33 -1.87 -13.11
C LEU A 63 15.60 -3.36 -12.85
N ILE A 64 16.88 -3.69 -12.72
CA ILE A 64 17.30 -5.05 -12.37
C ILE A 64 16.70 -5.38 -11.01
N HIS A 65 16.27 -6.64 -10.83
CA HIS A 65 15.62 -7.17 -9.62
C HIS A 65 14.16 -6.77 -9.43
N VAL A 66 13.55 -5.96 -10.30
CA VAL A 66 12.10 -5.79 -10.33
C VAL A 66 11.45 -7.03 -10.96
N LYS A 67 10.55 -7.68 -10.22
CA LYS A 67 9.81 -8.88 -10.67
C LYS A 67 8.48 -8.54 -11.30
N SER A 68 7.73 -7.66 -10.65
CA SER A 68 6.40 -7.28 -11.07
C SER A 68 6.06 -5.89 -10.55
N THR A 69 5.10 -5.26 -11.23
CA THR A 69 4.59 -3.95 -10.82
C THR A 69 3.07 -3.92 -11.01
N LEU A 70 2.36 -3.34 -10.05
CA LEU A 70 0.97 -2.92 -10.20
C LEU A 70 0.92 -1.38 -10.24
N THR A 71 0.26 -0.82 -11.25
CA THR A 71 0.11 0.64 -11.38
C THR A 71 -1.32 1.05 -11.07
N LEU A 72 -1.48 1.93 -10.10
CA LEU A 72 -2.73 2.59 -9.78
C LEU A 72 -2.68 4.01 -10.34
N MET A 73 -3.45 4.27 -11.40
CA MET A 73 -3.57 5.62 -11.95
C MET A 73 -4.41 6.47 -10.99
N GLY A 74 -3.88 7.61 -10.58
CA GLY A 74 -4.61 8.59 -9.80
C GLY A 74 -5.75 9.18 -10.63
N ILE A 75 -6.94 9.27 -10.04
CA ILE A 75 -8.07 9.95 -10.65
C ILE A 75 -8.02 11.40 -10.16
N GLY A 76 -7.67 12.33 -11.04
CA GLY A 76 -7.66 13.75 -10.70
C GLY A 76 -9.08 14.27 -10.40
N GLY A 77 -9.21 15.09 -9.35
CA GLY A 77 -10.43 15.89 -9.12
C GLY A 77 -11.53 15.23 -8.29
N ILE A 78 -11.20 14.22 -7.47
CA ILE A 78 -12.14 13.77 -6.43
C ILE A 78 -11.99 14.71 -5.24
N ASP A 79 -12.97 15.59 -5.06
CA ASP A 79 -13.17 16.30 -3.79
C ASP A 79 -13.21 15.21 -2.70
N THR A 80 -12.19 15.19 -1.85
CA THR A 80 -11.89 14.10 -0.92
C THR A 80 -13.03 13.95 0.08
N GLY A 81 -13.93 13.01 -0.20
CA GLY A 81 -15.13 12.76 0.59
C GLY A 81 -16.03 11.72 -0.11
N GLU A 82 -17.26 12.11 -0.38
CA GLU A 82 -18.38 11.22 -0.75
C GLU A 82 -18.15 10.39 -2.02
N LYS A 83 -17.41 10.92 -3.01
CA LYS A 83 -17.21 10.24 -4.31
C LYS A 83 -16.17 9.12 -4.31
N MET A 84 -15.26 9.06 -3.33
CA MET A 84 -14.30 7.95 -3.24
C MET A 84 -15.00 6.65 -2.80
N ALA A 85 -15.96 6.75 -1.88
CA ALA A 85 -16.70 5.59 -1.37
C ALA A 85 -17.59 4.94 -2.44
N GLU A 86 -18.11 5.71 -3.40
CA GLU A 86 -18.87 5.18 -4.54
C GLU A 86 -17.99 4.45 -5.57
N LEU A 87 -16.70 4.81 -5.66
CA LEU A 87 -15.75 4.26 -6.64
C LEU A 87 -14.96 3.06 -6.11
N ILE A 88 -14.84 2.91 -4.79
CA ILE A 88 -14.32 1.69 -4.19
C ILE A 88 -15.48 0.71 -4.17
N PRO A 89 -15.51 -0.32 -5.04
CA PRO A 89 -16.48 -1.39 -4.83
C PRO A 89 -16.21 -1.97 -3.44
N ASP A 90 -17.26 -2.15 -2.62
CA ASP A 90 -17.25 -2.92 -1.35
C ASP A 90 -16.77 -4.39 -1.52
N ILE A 91 -16.33 -4.75 -2.73
CA ILE A 91 -15.78 -6.03 -3.10
C ILE A 91 -14.31 -6.03 -2.65
N ILE A 92 -14.09 -6.46 -1.41
CA ILE A 92 -12.81 -7.10 -1.08
C ILE A 92 -12.66 -8.24 -2.10
N PRO A 93 -11.60 -8.24 -2.95
CA PRO A 93 -11.34 -9.36 -3.86
C PRO A 93 -11.44 -10.65 -3.04
N GLU A 94 -12.13 -11.69 -3.54
CA GLU A 94 -12.37 -12.91 -2.72
C GLU A 94 -11.08 -13.45 -2.09
N GLU A 95 -9.98 -13.35 -2.83
CA GLU A 95 -8.62 -13.74 -2.45
C GLU A 95 -8.05 -12.97 -1.24
N LYS A 96 -8.65 -11.81 -0.91
CA LYS A 96 -8.29 -10.93 0.21
C LYS A 96 -9.36 -10.88 1.30
N LYS A 97 -10.51 -11.54 1.13
CA LYS A 97 -11.46 -11.70 2.23
C LYS A 97 -10.74 -12.47 3.34
N PRO A 98 -10.88 -12.08 4.61
CA PRO A 98 -10.43 -12.93 5.70
C PRO A 98 -10.98 -14.33 5.48
N LEU A 99 -10.13 -15.36 5.59
CA LEU A 99 -10.62 -16.74 5.61
C LEU A 99 -11.71 -16.77 6.68
N GLU A 100 -12.92 -17.20 6.31
CA GLU A 100 -14.00 -17.38 7.28
C GLU A 100 -13.43 -18.26 8.40
N GLY A 101 -13.49 -17.75 9.64
CA GLY A 101 -13.08 -18.53 10.81
C GLY A 101 -13.82 -19.86 10.80
N PRO A 102 -13.24 -20.93 11.37
CA PRO A 102 -13.91 -22.23 11.39
C PRO A 102 -15.33 -22.05 11.93
N ALA A 103 -16.33 -22.46 11.14
CA ALA A 103 -17.73 -22.32 11.52
C ALA A 103 -17.96 -23.03 12.87
N GLY A 104 -18.33 -22.27 13.91
CA GLY A 104 -18.66 -22.80 15.24
C GLY A 104 -17.80 -22.31 16.41
N MET A 105 -16.95 -21.30 16.25
CA MET A 105 -16.51 -20.48 17.40
C MET A 105 -17.56 -19.39 17.63
N ASP A 106 -18.64 -19.77 18.33
CA ASP A 106 -19.53 -18.79 18.96
C ASP A 106 -18.67 -17.92 19.88
N ASP A 107 -18.96 -16.62 19.91
CA ASP A 107 -18.30 -15.61 20.71
C ASP A 107 -18.14 -16.11 22.17
N GLU A 108 -16.96 -16.61 22.54
CA GLU A 108 -16.63 -16.76 23.96
C GLU A 108 -16.59 -15.34 24.52
N GLU A 109 -17.63 -14.96 25.26
CA GLU A 109 -17.61 -13.81 26.15
C GLU A 109 -16.37 -13.97 27.04
N TYR A 110 -15.34 -13.18 26.78
CA TYR A 110 -14.24 -13.03 27.71
C TYR A 110 -14.84 -12.38 28.97
N ASP A 111 -15.10 -13.18 30.01
CA ASP A 111 -15.33 -12.67 31.35
C ASP A 111 -14.14 -11.78 31.71
N ASN A 112 -14.38 -10.46 31.70
CA ASN A 112 -13.42 -9.47 32.16
C ASN A 112 -13.40 -9.49 33.69
N ASP A 113 -12.81 -10.55 34.27
CA ASP A 113 -12.45 -10.59 35.68
C ASP A 113 -11.11 -9.85 35.93
N TYR A 114 -10.96 -8.66 35.34
CA TYR A 114 -9.95 -7.71 35.80
C TYR A 114 -10.48 -7.04 37.06
N ASP A 115 -10.27 -7.71 38.20
CA ASP A 115 -10.33 -7.09 39.52
C ASP A 115 -9.34 -5.90 39.55
N ASP A 116 -9.90 -4.69 39.57
CA ASP A 116 -9.22 -3.46 39.92
C ASP A 116 -8.75 -3.52 41.38
N GLU A 117 -7.47 -3.81 41.62
CA GLU A 117 -6.82 -3.52 42.90
C GLU A 117 -5.53 -2.72 42.67
N TYR A 118 -5.69 -1.44 42.30
CA TYR A 118 -4.65 -0.44 42.56
C TYR A 118 -4.74 -0.02 44.03
N ASP A 119 -3.93 -0.66 44.88
CA ASP A 119 -3.72 -0.21 46.27
C ASP A 119 -2.93 1.12 46.24
N GLU A 120 -3.67 2.22 46.24
CA GLU A 120 -3.17 3.56 46.49
C GLU A 120 -2.73 3.66 47.96
N LYS A 121 -1.44 3.41 48.24
CA LYS A 121 -0.82 3.83 49.50
C LYS A 121 0.32 4.80 49.27
N THR A 122 -0.10 6.06 49.27
CA THR A 122 0.60 7.18 49.89
C THR A 122 1.33 6.77 51.18
N LYS A 123 2.66 6.87 51.18
CA LYS A 123 3.44 7.48 52.27
C LYS A 123 4.87 7.78 51.84
#